data_AF-A0A2T6ZD50-F1
#
_entry.id   AF-A0A2T6ZD50-F1
#
_cell.length_a   1.000
_cell.length_b   1.000
_cell.length_c   1.000
_cell.angle_alpha   90.00
_cell.angle_beta   90.00
_cell.angle_gamma   90.00
#
_symmetry.space_group_name_H-M   'P 1'
#
loop_
_entity.id
_entity.type
_entity.pdbx_description
1 polymer ?
#
loop_
_entity_poly.entity_id
_entity_poly.type
_entity_poly.pdbx_seq_one_letter_code
_entity_poly.pdbx_strand_id
1 'polypeptide(L)'
;MFYSNSESRYGVFHWGVWMQRGHESMGPVITADTNKVGAQLRIHQHDLFASLHNTSYPKGFSPGATDKTERDKMQKATQALHDGDKDLWCKSDTECFALRACLVNVWTEPHVDCSDMEWAMISPFGNFDNGEFCIADLERRFTFQEGYIAGIRGKRFVHFTRKWSGSRICLVSTMHSAVFRQYAKRHDSEEVVSAHGTGESEEAEPPQKRAKRRS
;
A
#
# COMPACT_ATOMS: atom_id res chain seq x y z
N MET A 1 30.39 4.52 26.76
CA MET A 1 31.07 3.59 25.84
C MET A 1 30.01 2.61 25.38
N PHE A 2 29.38 2.87 24.23
CA PHE A 2 28.33 2.00 23.69
C PHE A 2 29.01 1.00 22.76
N TYR A 3 28.90 -0.28 23.07
CA TYR A 3 29.34 -1.36 22.19
C TYR A 3 28.53 -1.27 20.90
N SER A 4 29.14 -0.80 19.81
CA SER A 4 28.64 -1.06 18.47
C SER A 4 28.88 -2.53 18.19
N ASN A 5 27.84 -3.37 18.26
CA ASN A 5 27.93 -4.68 17.63
C ASN A 5 28.17 -4.44 16.14
N SER A 6 29.37 -4.74 15.68
CA SER A 6 29.84 -4.57 14.29
C SER A 6 29.15 -5.49 13.28
N GLU A 7 28.01 -6.09 13.64
CA GLU A 7 27.31 -7.11 12.85
C GLU A 7 25.81 -6.80 12.62
N SER A 8 25.27 -5.71 13.18
CA SER A 8 23.89 -5.35 12.86
C SER A 8 23.79 -4.82 11.43
N ARG A 9 23.13 -5.58 10.55
CA ARG A 9 22.80 -5.12 9.19
C ARG A 9 21.90 -3.89 9.27
N TYR A 10 22.12 -2.93 8.36
CA TYR A 10 21.29 -1.74 8.20
C TYR A 10 20.69 -1.73 6.80
N GLY A 11 19.42 -1.37 6.67
CA GLY A 11 18.81 -1.23 5.35
C GLY A 11 17.32 -0.96 5.38
N VAL A 12 16.81 -0.43 4.27
CA VAL A 12 15.39 -0.30 4.00
C VAL A 12 15.07 -1.16 2.78
N PHE A 13 14.14 -2.09 2.94
CA PHE A 13 13.68 -2.96 1.86
C PHE A 13 12.22 -2.63 1.57
N HIS A 14 11.90 -2.39 0.31
CA HIS A 14 10.55 -2.04 -0.11
C HIS A 14 9.92 -3.21 -0.86
N TRP A 15 8.76 -3.63 -0.41
CA TRP A 15 8.03 -4.75 -1.01
C TRP A 15 6.61 -4.38 -1.39
N GLY A 16 6.24 -4.76 -2.60
CA GLY A 16 4.95 -4.45 -3.19
C GLY A 16 5.10 -3.52 -4.38
N VAL A 17 4.14 -2.61 -4.51
CA VAL A 17 3.95 -1.77 -5.68
C VAL A 17 4.02 -0.30 -5.29
N TRP A 18 4.70 0.48 -6.12
CA TRP A 18 4.75 1.95 -5.99
C TRP A 18 4.74 2.60 -7.37
N MET A 19 4.72 3.93 -7.43
CA MET A 19 4.91 4.65 -8.69
C MET A 19 6.38 4.97 -8.90
N GLN A 20 6.89 4.65 -10.09
CA GLN A 20 8.26 5.01 -10.46
C GLN A 20 8.38 6.54 -10.54
N ARG A 21 9.33 7.10 -9.77
CA ARG A 21 9.57 8.55 -9.76
C ARG A 21 9.95 9.04 -11.16
N GLY A 22 9.29 10.09 -11.63
CA GLY A 22 9.53 10.68 -12.95
C GLY A 22 8.86 9.97 -14.13
N HIS A 23 8.15 8.85 -13.89
CA HIS A 23 7.51 8.04 -14.93
C HIS A 23 6.03 7.78 -14.62
N GLU A 24 5.29 8.82 -14.22
CA GLU A 24 3.88 8.68 -13.80
C GLU A 24 2.96 8.09 -14.88
N SER A 25 3.33 8.22 -16.16
CA SER A 25 2.57 7.66 -17.28
C SER A 25 2.73 6.14 -17.42
N MET A 26 3.77 5.54 -16.86
CA MET A 26 4.04 4.09 -16.98
C MET A 26 3.22 3.25 -16.01
N GLY A 27 2.61 3.89 -15.03
CA GLY A 27 1.80 3.23 -14.03
C GLY A 27 2.57 2.63 -12.86
N PRO A 28 1.94 1.75 -12.07
CA PRO A 28 2.53 1.21 -10.88
C PRO A 28 3.61 0.22 -11.31
N VAL A 29 4.70 0.16 -10.56
CA VAL A 29 5.75 -0.83 -10.77
C VAL A 29 5.97 -1.61 -9.50
N ILE A 30 6.24 -2.90 -9.66
CA ILE A 30 6.73 -3.72 -8.57
C ILE A 30 8.11 -3.18 -8.16
N THR A 31 8.29 -3.00 -6.85
CA THR A 31 9.54 -2.53 -6.25
C THR A 31 10.73 -3.42 -6.60
N ALA A 32 11.92 -2.83 -6.65
CA ALA A 32 13.13 -3.55 -6.98
C ALA A 32 13.42 -4.70 -5.98
N ASP A 33 13.15 -4.50 -4.69
CA ASP A 33 13.41 -5.54 -3.68
C ASP A 33 12.36 -6.67 -3.71
N THR A 34 11.19 -6.45 -4.32
CA THR A 34 10.27 -7.53 -4.68
C THR A 34 10.74 -8.29 -5.91
N ASN A 35 11.16 -7.59 -6.97
CA ASN A 35 11.44 -8.21 -8.27
C ASN A 35 12.83 -8.83 -8.43
N LYS A 36 13.87 -8.27 -7.79
CA LYS A 36 15.28 -8.64 -8.05
C LYS A 36 15.73 -9.94 -7.37
N VAL A 37 14.82 -10.69 -6.78
CA VAL A 37 15.16 -11.89 -6.04
C VAL A 37 15.19 -13.09 -6.97
N GLY A 38 16.36 -13.72 -7.05
CA GLY A 38 16.59 -14.90 -7.89
C GLY A 38 15.62 -16.03 -7.54
N ALA A 39 15.36 -16.92 -8.50
CA ALA A 39 14.34 -17.97 -8.40
C ALA A 39 14.44 -18.81 -7.10
N GLN A 40 15.65 -19.09 -6.62
CA GLN A 40 15.88 -19.86 -5.40
C GLN A 40 15.39 -19.13 -4.13
N LEU A 41 15.55 -17.81 -4.08
CA LEU A 41 15.15 -17.00 -2.92
C LEU A 41 13.68 -16.59 -2.99
N ARG A 42 13.02 -16.76 -4.14
CA ARG A 42 11.59 -16.45 -4.33
C ARG A 42 10.69 -17.29 -3.43
N ILE A 43 11.02 -18.57 -3.21
CA ILE A 43 10.27 -19.45 -2.29
C ILE A 43 10.30 -18.86 -0.87
N HIS A 44 11.48 -18.47 -0.38
CA HIS A 44 11.63 -17.84 0.94
C HIS A 44 10.92 -16.49 1.04
N GLN A 45 10.85 -15.73 -0.06
CA GLN A 45 10.03 -14.51 -0.08
C GLN A 45 8.53 -14.81 0.03
N HIS A 46 8.02 -15.87 -0.60
CA HIS A 46 6.63 -16.27 -0.44
C HIS A 46 6.32 -16.57 1.03
N ASP A 47 7.17 -17.35 1.71
CA ASP A 47 7.01 -17.67 3.13
C ASP A 47 7.10 -16.42 4.02
N LEU A 48 8.04 -15.52 3.70
CA LEU A 48 8.16 -14.23 4.36
C LEU A 48 6.88 -13.40 4.19
N PHE A 49 6.36 -13.24 2.97
CA PHE A 49 5.14 -12.46 2.74
C PHE A 49 3.91 -13.09 3.39
N ALA A 50 3.81 -14.42 3.42
CA ALA A 50 2.78 -15.11 4.18
C ALA A 50 2.88 -14.77 5.68
N SER A 51 4.11 -14.73 6.23
CA SER A 51 4.34 -14.34 7.63
C SER A 51 4.01 -12.87 7.89
N LEU A 52 4.40 -11.96 7.00
CA LEU A 52 4.09 -10.52 7.09
C LEU A 52 2.60 -10.23 6.92
N HIS A 53 1.85 -11.10 6.25
CA HIS A 53 0.41 -10.95 6.11
C HIS A 53 -0.29 -10.99 7.48
N ASN A 54 0.14 -11.87 8.39
CA ASN A 54 -0.39 -11.95 9.76
C ASN A 54 -0.22 -10.64 10.54
N THR A 55 0.81 -9.84 10.22
CA THR A 55 1.00 -8.49 10.76
C THR A 55 0.21 -7.44 9.97
N SER A 56 0.12 -7.58 8.65
CA SER A 56 -0.57 -6.62 7.77
C SER A 56 -2.09 -6.62 8.00
N TYR A 57 -2.67 -7.78 8.32
CA TYR A 57 -4.10 -7.92 8.57
C TYR A 57 -4.61 -7.05 9.73
N PRO A 58 -4.07 -7.14 10.98
CA PRO A 58 -4.50 -6.27 12.07
C PRO A 58 -4.19 -4.80 11.79
N LYS A 59 -3.11 -4.49 11.06
CA LYS A 59 -2.82 -3.12 10.60
C LYS A 59 -3.90 -2.57 9.68
N GLY A 60 -4.52 -3.40 8.83
CA GLY A 60 -5.62 -2.98 7.95
C GLY A 60 -6.94 -2.79 8.70
N PHE A 61 -7.13 -3.51 9.81
CA PHE A 61 -8.30 -3.36 10.66
C PHE A 61 -8.34 -2.02 11.39
N SER A 62 -7.21 -1.55 11.93
CA SER A 62 -7.12 -0.28 12.67
C SER A 62 -7.68 0.94 11.92
N PRO A 63 -7.24 1.28 10.69
CA PRO A 63 -7.84 2.36 9.93
C PRO A 63 -9.29 2.04 9.53
N GLY A 64 -9.68 0.77 9.41
CA GLY A 64 -11.08 0.40 9.22
C GLY A 64 -12.00 0.84 10.38
N ALA A 65 -11.49 0.88 11.61
CA ALA A 65 -12.23 1.31 12.79
C ALA A 65 -12.22 2.85 12.98
N THR A 66 -11.12 3.51 12.61
CA THR A 66 -10.95 4.97 12.84
C THR A 66 -11.28 5.83 11.61
N ASP A 67 -11.11 5.30 10.41
CA ASP A 67 -11.18 6.02 9.13
C ASP A 67 -11.55 5.05 7.98
N LYS A 68 -12.75 4.43 8.12
CA LYS A 68 -13.23 3.41 7.19
C LYS A 68 -13.18 3.85 5.74
N THR A 69 -13.55 5.10 5.46
CA THR A 69 -13.56 5.68 4.12
C THR A 69 -12.19 5.62 3.46
N GLU A 70 -11.14 6.01 4.19
CA GLU A 70 -9.80 5.98 3.64
C GLU A 70 -9.28 4.54 3.49
N ARG A 71 -9.57 3.66 4.46
CA ARG A 71 -9.24 2.24 4.34
C ARG A 71 -9.87 1.61 3.10
N ASP A 72 -11.16 1.87 2.87
CA ASP A 72 -11.90 1.32 1.73
C ASP A 72 -11.33 1.82 0.40
N LYS A 73 -10.93 3.10 0.30
CA LYS A 73 -10.25 3.64 -0.90
C LYS A 73 -8.94 2.90 -1.17
N MET A 74 -8.11 2.72 -0.15
CA MET A 74 -6.84 2.02 -0.31
C MET A 74 -7.05 0.53 -0.64
N GLN A 75 -8.07 -0.12 -0.05
CA GLN A 75 -8.43 -1.50 -0.40
C GLN A 75 -8.88 -1.61 -1.86
N LYS A 76 -9.79 -0.75 -2.32
CA LYS A 76 -10.24 -0.75 -3.73
C LYS A 76 -9.09 -0.56 -4.71
N ALA A 77 -8.21 0.41 -4.44
CA ALA A 77 -7.03 0.64 -5.28
C ALA A 77 -6.07 -0.56 -5.27
N THR A 78 -5.91 -1.24 -4.13
CA THR A 78 -5.11 -2.46 -4.03
C THR A 78 -5.71 -3.61 -4.84
N GLN A 79 -7.03 -3.80 -4.75
CA GLN A 79 -7.70 -4.89 -5.47
C GLN A 79 -7.72 -4.69 -6.98
N ALA A 80 -7.73 -3.43 -7.45
CA ALA A 80 -7.67 -3.09 -8.86
C ALA A 80 -6.26 -3.19 -9.50
N LEU A 81 -5.23 -3.54 -8.73
CA LEU A 81 -3.91 -3.88 -9.29
C LEU A 81 -3.99 -5.19 -10.08
N HIS A 82 -3.16 -5.32 -11.11
CA HIS A 82 -3.08 -6.56 -11.89
C HIS A 82 -2.62 -7.71 -10.98
N ASP A 83 -3.19 -8.90 -11.17
CA ASP A 83 -2.89 -10.06 -10.30
C ASP A 83 -1.38 -10.36 -10.28
N GLY A 84 -0.71 -10.34 -11.44
CA GLY A 84 0.74 -10.53 -11.53
C GLY A 84 1.58 -9.51 -10.73
N ASP A 85 1.04 -8.31 -10.44
CA ASP A 85 1.71 -7.29 -9.64
C ASP A 85 1.53 -7.52 -8.13
N LYS A 86 0.53 -8.30 -7.72
CA LYS A 86 0.14 -8.51 -6.32
C LYS A 86 0.27 -9.94 -5.80
N ASP A 87 0.37 -10.95 -6.67
CA ASP A 87 0.44 -12.39 -6.34
C ASP A 87 1.43 -12.72 -5.21
N LEU A 88 2.57 -12.05 -5.21
CA LEU A 88 3.64 -12.33 -4.26
C LEU A 88 3.34 -11.82 -2.84
N TRP A 89 2.69 -10.66 -2.69
CA TRP A 89 2.56 -9.96 -1.40
C TRP A 89 1.12 -9.75 -0.91
N CYS A 90 0.13 -9.72 -1.80
CA CYS A 90 -1.28 -9.60 -1.45
C CYS A 90 -1.83 -10.98 -1.14
N LYS A 91 -2.17 -11.23 0.14
CA LYS A 91 -2.62 -12.55 0.62
C LYS A 91 -4.07 -12.59 1.08
N SER A 92 -4.79 -11.47 0.95
CA SER A 92 -6.21 -11.37 1.31
C SER A 92 -6.91 -10.31 0.47
N ASP A 93 -8.20 -10.52 0.21
CA ASP A 93 -9.08 -9.54 -0.43
C ASP A 93 -9.35 -8.31 0.44
N THR A 94 -9.02 -8.40 1.73
CA THR A 94 -9.07 -7.29 2.70
C THR A 94 -7.80 -6.45 2.72
N GLU A 95 -6.78 -6.80 1.93
CA GLU A 95 -5.52 -6.07 1.87
C GLU A 95 -5.75 -4.64 1.37
N CYS A 96 -5.25 -3.67 2.14
CA CYS A 96 -5.39 -2.25 1.82
C CYS A 96 -4.05 -1.54 1.63
N PHE A 97 -2.91 -2.20 1.84
CA PHE A 97 -1.61 -1.59 1.65
C PHE A 97 -0.93 -2.15 0.40
N ALA A 98 -0.60 -1.26 -0.55
CA ALA A 98 0.16 -1.62 -1.75
C ALA A 98 1.66 -1.75 -1.50
N LEU A 99 2.17 -1.22 -0.40
CA LEU A 99 3.60 -1.16 -0.10
C LEU A 99 3.91 -1.52 1.35
N ARG A 100 5.00 -2.27 1.54
CA ARG A 100 5.60 -2.59 2.83
C ARG A 100 7.06 -2.15 2.82
N ALA A 101 7.46 -1.30 3.76
CA ALA A 101 8.87 -1.00 3.98
C ALA A 101 9.35 -1.76 5.23
N CYS A 102 10.43 -2.53 5.09
CA CYS A 102 11.12 -3.20 6.19
C CYS A 102 12.40 -2.45 6.50
N LEU A 103 12.41 -1.77 7.64
CA LEU A 103 13.51 -0.97 8.14
C LEU A 103 14.31 -1.81 9.13
N VAL A 104 15.51 -2.23 8.75
CA VAL A 104 16.41 -3.02 9.61
C VAL A 104 17.44 -2.08 10.21
N ASN A 105 17.34 -1.86 11.53
CA ASN A 105 18.19 -0.96 12.31
C ASN A 105 18.25 0.49 11.80
N VAL A 106 17.30 0.93 10.97
CA VAL A 106 17.29 2.26 10.38
C VAL A 106 16.65 3.26 11.33
N TRP A 107 17.45 4.24 11.75
CA TRP A 107 16.98 5.40 12.48
C TRP A 107 16.37 6.42 11.52
N THR A 108 15.20 6.93 11.88
CA THR A 108 14.48 7.94 11.09
C THR A 108 14.60 9.30 11.77
N GLU A 109 15.16 10.27 11.05
CA GLU A 109 15.16 11.69 11.44
C GLU A 109 13.73 12.28 11.38
N PRO A 110 13.47 13.45 12.00
CA PRO A 110 12.19 14.15 11.87
C PRO A 110 11.81 14.40 10.40
N HIS A 111 10.68 13.84 9.96
CA HIS A 111 10.19 13.97 8.58
C HIS A 111 8.66 13.84 8.48
N VAL A 112 8.13 14.08 7.27
CA VAL A 112 6.77 13.78 6.85
C VAL A 112 6.78 12.89 5.60
N ASP A 113 5.78 12.02 5.47
CA ASP A 113 5.69 11.05 4.37
C ASP A 113 5.02 11.66 3.13
N CYS A 114 5.74 12.46 2.36
CA CYS A 114 5.13 13.26 1.27
C CYS A 114 4.40 12.43 0.19
N SER A 115 4.78 11.16 0.00
CA SER A 115 4.28 10.32 -1.09
C SER A 115 3.10 9.43 -0.72
N ASP A 116 2.81 9.28 0.57
CA ASP A 116 1.93 8.23 1.09
C ASP A 116 0.45 8.62 1.06
N MET A 117 -0.48 7.70 1.22
CA MET A 117 -1.88 8.01 1.52
C MET A 117 -1.97 8.55 2.94
N GLU A 118 -3.18 8.83 3.42
CA GLU A 118 -3.33 9.44 4.73
C GLU A 118 -2.82 8.56 5.88
N TRP A 119 -2.80 7.22 5.75
CA TRP A 119 -2.40 6.33 6.85
C TRP A 119 -1.18 5.49 6.51
N ALA A 120 -0.20 5.52 7.41
CA ALA A 120 0.89 4.55 7.48
C ALA A 120 0.78 3.75 8.79
N MET A 121 0.96 2.43 8.71
CA MET A 121 0.85 1.51 9.84
C MET A 121 2.18 0.85 10.15
N ILE A 122 2.69 1.05 11.37
CA ILE A 122 4.06 0.71 11.76
C ILE A 122 4.02 -0.34 12.87
N SER A 123 4.91 -1.33 12.79
CA SER A 123 5.12 -2.33 13.85
C SER A 123 6.61 -2.60 14.04
N PRO A 124 7.16 -2.39 15.25
CA PRO A 124 8.53 -2.73 15.56
C PRO A 124 8.62 -4.17 16.07
N PHE A 125 9.78 -4.78 15.82
CA PHE A 125 10.14 -6.16 16.16
C PHE A 125 11.60 -6.22 16.59
N GLY A 126 11.96 -7.32 17.25
CA GLY A 126 13.31 -7.57 17.71
C GLY A 126 13.54 -7.11 19.15
N ASN A 127 14.74 -7.36 19.64
CA ASN A 127 15.13 -7.07 21.01
C ASN A 127 15.90 -5.74 21.07
N PHE A 128 15.23 -4.68 21.55
CA PHE A 128 15.78 -3.34 21.66
C PHE A 128 15.25 -2.60 22.88
N ASP A 129 16.04 -1.65 23.37
CA ASP A 129 15.67 -0.75 24.47
C ASP A 129 15.56 0.70 23.99
N ASN A 130 14.60 1.44 24.53
CA ASN A 130 14.20 2.79 24.08
C ASN A 130 13.51 2.76 22.71
N GLY A 131 13.83 3.70 21.80
CA GLY A 131 13.24 3.74 20.47
C GLY A 131 11.81 4.28 20.45
N GLU A 132 11.49 5.23 21.33
CA GLU A 132 10.16 5.82 21.38
C GLU A 132 9.78 6.46 20.05
N PHE A 133 8.51 6.30 19.67
CA PHE A 133 7.95 6.96 18.50
C PHE A 133 7.51 8.38 18.90
N CYS A 134 8.00 9.37 18.18
CA CYS A 134 7.79 10.77 18.51
C CYS A 134 6.97 11.46 17.42
N ILE A 135 6.01 12.26 17.85
CA ILE A 135 5.23 13.14 17.00
C ILE A 135 5.51 14.57 17.46
N ALA A 136 6.31 15.30 16.69
CA ALA A 136 6.86 16.58 17.09
C ALA A 136 5.76 17.63 17.27
N ASP A 137 4.81 17.72 16.34
CA ASP A 137 3.70 18.67 16.37
C ASP A 137 2.77 18.48 17.59
N LEU A 138 2.78 17.29 18.20
CA LEU A 138 2.00 17.00 19.40
C LEU A 138 2.82 17.13 20.68
N GLU A 139 4.13 17.35 20.58
CA GLU A 139 5.09 17.31 21.69
C GLU A 139 4.96 16.01 22.52
N ARG A 140 4.62 14.91 21.85
CA ARG A 140 4.41 13.60 22.50
C ARG A 140 5.41 12.57 22.02
N ARG A 141 5.78 11.69 22.96
CA ARG A 141 6.51 10.45 22.72
C ARG A 141 5.66 9.28 23.21
N PHE A 142 5.71 8.20 22.47
CA PHE A 142 4.97 6.99 22.75
C PHE A 142 5.96 5.85 22.93
N THR A 143 5.80 5.09 24.02
CA THR A 143 6.49 3.81 24.17
C THR A 143 6.10 2.92 23.00
N PHE A 144 7.09 2.44 22.26
CA PHE A 144 6.87 1.72 21.00
C PHE A 144 7.76 0.47 20.94
N GLN A 145 7.37 -0.51 21.74
CA GLN A 145 8.09 -1.76 21.96
C GLN A 145 7.68 -2.83 20.95
N GLU A 146 8.45 -3.91 20.89
CA GLU A 146 8.14 -5.09 20.07
C GLU A 146 6.67 -5.52 20.18
N GLY A 147 6.06 -5.83 19.03
CA GLY A 147 4.68 -6.30 18.92
C GLY A 147 3.62 -5.19 18.91
N TYR A 148 4.01 -3.93 19.10
CA TYR A 148 3.08 -2.81 19.02
C TYR A 148 2.64 -2.56 17.56
N ILE A 149 1.44 -2.02 17.40
CA ILE A 149 0.95 -1.48 16.13
C ILE A 149 0.59 -0.02 16.37
N ALA A 150 1.17 0.88 15.58
CA ALA A 150 0.83 2.29 15.57
C ALA A 150 0.34 2.68 14.17
N GLY A 151 -0.67 3.54 14.12
CA GLY A 151 -1.10 4.23 12.91
C GLY A 151 -0.77 5.70 13.03
N ILE A 152 -0.23 6.28 11.96
CA ILE A 152 0.03 7.73 11.88
C ILE A 152 -0.50 8.28 10.55
N ARG A 153 -0.96 9.53 10.61
CA ARG A 153 -1.10 10.37 9.43
C ARG A 153 0.24 11.00 9.05
N GLY A 154 1.14 10.18 8.51
CA GLY A 154 2.56 10.54 8.28
C GLY A 154 2.76 11.75 7.38
N LYS A 155 1.78 12.06 6.53
CA LYS A 155 1.74 13.29 5.71
C LYS A 155 1.51 14.58 6.50
N ARG A 156 0.85 14.49 7.64
CA ARG A 156 0.36 15.65 8.41
C ARG A 156 1.24 15.99 9.59
N PHE A 157 1.96 15.02 10.12
CA PHE A 157 2.70 15.16 11.36
C PHE A 157 4.16 14.82 11.18
N VAL A 158 5.03 15.72 11.60
CA VAL A 158 6.46 15.50 11.69
C VAL A 158 6.70 14.43 12.74
N HIS A 159 7.32 13.33 12.33
CA HIS A 159 7.54 12.19 13.20
C HIS A 159 8.94 11.59 13.04
N PHE A 160 9.37 10.89 14.07
CA PHE A 160 10.68 10.24 14.13
C PHE A 160 10.71 9.14 15.20
N THR A 161 11.79 8.37 15.22
CA THR A 161 12.09 7.45 16.31
C THR A 161 13.30 7.97 17.07
N ARG A 162 13.28 7.96 18.40
CA ARG A 162 14.49 8.21 19.20
C ARG A 162 15.50 7.09 18.97
N LYS A 163 16.78 7.36 19.29
CA LYS A 163 17.83 6.33 19.25
C LYS A 163 17.51 5.21 20.25
N TRP A 164 17.89 3.99 19.88
CA TRP A 164 17.75 2.79 20.71
C TRP A 164 19.08 2.03 20.76
N SER A 165 19.16 1.05 21.65
CA SER A 165 20.19 0.01 21.67
C SER A 165 19.58 -1.35 21.33
N GLY A 166 20.38 -2.27 20.80
CA GLY A 166 19.91 -3.60 20.38
C GLY A 166 19.52 -3.64 18.89
N SER A 167 18.75 -4.66 18.51
CA SER A 167 18.34 -4.92 17.13
C SER A 167 16.86 -4.63 16.94
N ARG A 168 16.54 -3.71 16.03
CA ARG A 168 15.18 -3.25 15.78
C ARG A 168 14.85 -3.40 14.30
N ILE A 169 13.75 -4.08 14.01
CA ILE A 169 13.16 -4.16 12.68
C ILE A 169 11.81 -3.46 12.73
N CYS A 170 11.54 -2.54 11.82
CA CYS A 170 10.22 -1.92 11.69
C CYS A 170 9.59 -2.30 10.36
N LEU A 171 8.40 -2.88 10.42
CA LEU A 171 7.55 -3.07 9.26
C LEU A 171 6.59 -1.89 9.17
N VAL A 172 6.68 -1.12 8.09
CA VAL A 172 5.74 -0.05 7.73
C VAL A 172 4.85 -0.57 6.61
N SER A 173 3.54 -0.41 6.73
CA SER A 173 2.55 -0.73 5.70
C SER A 173 1.87 0.56 5.26
N THR A 174 1.90 0.84 3.96
CA THR A 174 1.43 2.11 3.38
C THR A 174 0.94 1.91 1.94
N MET A 175 0.44 2.98 1.35
CA MET A 175 0.13 3.08 -0.07
C MET A 175 0.60 4.44 -0.56
N HIS A 176 1.35 4.52 -1.66
CA HIS A 176 1.65 5.83 -2.25
C HIS A 176 0.38 6.43 -2.88
N SER A 177 0.12 7.73 -2.68
CA SER A 177 -1.04 8.43 -3.28
C SER A 177 -1.07 8.32 -4.80
N ALA A 178 0.09 8.18 -5.43
CA ALA A 178 0.19 8.07 -6.87
C ALA A 178 -0.40 6.75 -7.41
N VAL A 179 -0.32 5.65 -6.64
CA VAL A 179 -1.00 4.38 -6.95
C VAL A 179 -2.51 4.58 -6.93
N PHE A 180 -3.03 5.24 -5.89
CA PHE A 180 -4.45 5.58 -5.79
C PHE A 180 -4.93 6.50 -6.92
N ARG A 181 -4.17 7.55 -7.27
CA ARG A 181 -4.53 8.46 -8.36
C ARG A 181 -4.69 7.74 -9.70
N GLN A 182 -3.86 6.74 -9.96
CA GLN A 182 -3.98 5.97 -11.19
C GLN A 182 -5.22 5.08 -11.19
N TYR A 183 -5.52 4.44 -10.06
CA TYR A 183 -6.76 3.71 -9.88
C TYR A 183 -7.98 4.61 -10.16
N ALA A 184 -8.02 5.80 -9.56
CA ALA A 184 -9.13 6.75 -9.74
C ALA A 184 -9.30 7.15 -11.22
N LYS A 185 -8.21 7.48 -11.92
CA LYS A 185 -8.25 7.83 -13.35
C LYS A 185 -8.84 6.74 -14.24
N ARG A 186 -8.53 5.46 -13.96
CA ARG A 186 -9.07 4.32 -14.73
C ARG A 186 -10.57 4.18 -14.51
N HIS A 187 -11.03 4.26 -13.26
CA HIS A 187 -12.45 4.16 -12.93
C HIS A 187 -13.28 5.32 -13.48
N ASP A 188 -12.80 6.56 -13.38
CA ASP A 188 -13.51 7.72 -13.95
C ASP A 188 -13.64 7.59 -15.48
N SER A 189 -12.63 7.01 -16.15
CA SER A 189 -12.66 6.78 -17.59
C SER A 189 -13.64 5.67 -17.98
N GLU A 190 -13.75 4.60 -17.18
CA GLU A 190 -14.67 3.49 -17.42
C GLU A 190 -16.15 3.88 -17.18
N GLU A 191 -16.44 4.73 -16.19
CA GLU A 191 -17.78 5.27 -15.97
C GLU A 191 -18.23 6.17 -17.14
N VAL A 192 -17.33 6.97 -17.71
CA VAL A 192 -17.63 7.82 -18.88
C VAL A 192 -17.92 6.98 -20.13
N VAL A 193 -17.18 5.89 -20.34
CA VAL A 193 -17.40 4.98 -21.49
C VAL A 193 -18.71 4.20 -21.32
N SER A 194 -19.04 3.76 -20.09
CA SER A 194 -20.32 3.12 -19.78
C SER A 194 -21.52 4.05 -20.02
N ALA A 195 -21.39 5.35 -19.74
CA ALA A 195 -22.44 6.34 -19.93
C ALA A 195 -22.68 6.72 -21.42
N HIS A 196 -21.79 6.32 -22.33
CA HIS A 196 -21.93 6.56 -23.78
C HIS A 196 -22.33 5.29 -24.57
N GLY A 197 -22.48 4.15 -23.90
CA GLY A 197 -22.85 2.86 -24.51
C GLY A 197 -24.35 2.56 -24.61
N THR A 198 -25.23 3.40 -24.07
CA THR A 198 -26.69 3.24 -24.15
C THR A 198 -27.31 4.29 -25.09
N GLY A 199 -26.86 4.30 -26.34
CA GLY A 199 -27.54 4.98 -27.44
C GLY A 199 -28.23 3.93 -28.30
N GLU A 200 -29.55 3.97 -28.30
CA GLU A 200 -30.48 3.01 -28.90
C GLU A 200 -30.14 2.67 -30.37
N SER A 201 -30.01 1.38 -30.68
CA SER A 201 -30.27 0.86 -32.02
C SER A 201 -31.76 0.60 -32.14
N GLU A 202 -32.53 1.61 -32.58
CA GLU A 202 -33.88 1.41 -33.10
C GLU A 202 -33.79 0.52 -34.35
N GLU A 203 -34.17 -0.73 -34.17
CA GLU A 203 -34.38 -1.70 -35.24
C GLU A 203 -35.61 -1.27 -36.04
N ALA A 204 -35.39 -0.63 -37.19
CA ALA A 204 -36.47 -0.21 -38.07
C ALA A 204 -37.16 -1.44 -38.69
N GLU A 205 -38.41 -1.69 -38.28
CA GLU A 205 -39.32 -2.66 -38.89
C GLU A 205 -39.49 -2.40 -40.40
N PRO A 206 -39.44 -3.44 -41.27
CA PRO A 206 -39.68 -3.26 -42.70
C PRO A 206 -41.18 -3.12 -43.02
N PRO A 207 -41.56 -2.26 -43.98
CA PRO A 207 -42.97 -1.97 -44.25
C PRO A 207 -43.69 -3.13 -44.95
N GLN A 208 -44.83 -3.52 -44.39
CA GLN A 208 -45.76 -4.50 -44.95
C GLN A 208 -46.35 -4.03 -46.30
N LYS A 209 -46.18 -4.84 -47.35
CA LYS A 209 -46.77 -4.60 -48.68
C LYS A 209 -48.29 -4.83 -48.65
N ARG A 210 -49.06 -3.76 -48.84
CA ARG A 210 -50.53 -3.78 -48.99
C ARG A 210 -50.92 -4.39 -50.35
N ALA A 211 -51.63 -5.51 -50.32
CA ALA A 211 -52.15 -6.17 -51.52
C ALA A 211 -53.21 -5.31 -52.23
N LYS A 212 -53.02 -5.08 -53.54
CA LYS A 212 -54.02 -4.48 -54.43
C LYS A 212 -55.13 -5.49 -54.71
N ARG A 213 -56.36 -5.18 -54.27
CA ARG A 213 -57.58 -5.80 -54.80
C ARG A 213 -57.74 -5.42 -56.27
N ARG A 214 -57.88 -6.43 -57.14
CA ARG A 214 -58.41 -6.27 -58.50
C ARG A 214 -59.93 -6.37 -58.44
N SER A 215 -60.55 -5.53 -59.28
CA SER A 215 -61.95 -5.43 -59.73
C SER A 215 -62.91 -6.54 -59.29
#